data_AF-A0A0P7U5U1-F1
#
_entry.id   AF-A0A0P7U5U1-F1
#
_cell.length_a   1.000
_cell.length_b   1.000
_cell.length_c   1.000
_cell.angle_alpha   90.00
_cell.angle_beta   90.00
_cell.angle_gamma   90.00
#
_symmetry.space_group_name_H-M   'P 1'
#
loop_
_entity.id
_entity.type
_entity.pdbx_description
1 polymer ?
#
loop_
_entity_poly.entity_id
_entity_poly.type
_entity_poly.pdbx_seq_one_letter_code
_entity_poly.pdbx_strand_id
1 'polypeptide(L)'
;RWVLQQVLRQCRPCPQGAEHKEMGQVEQGQAQGAAQAEQLQRLLQEEMQVCSDAAGRYPSNYNAWSHRIWVLQNLARGNLKILHDELSSMKLWVSMHVSDHSGFHYRQFLLKALVGEITQAVEIPCAALQAATNQHCAHWPNEDGLVTATVPELFDDEMELCTDLIETYPGHETLWCHRRHVFFLWHHWRKEHLQSGGHPPSPLNHTDEMFGSSLDASLDRSVQAMDIDLAPDSGRQGGYTQDTKRLKRGPMQACPGLPSEHSFVTKILHSCRNTEQGRFAAAYRKWLDSVIGQ
;
A
#
# COMPACT_ATOMS: atom_id res chain seq x y z
N ARG A 1 8.42 -24.52 1.96
CA ARG A 1 7.51 -24.28 3.12
C ARG A 1 7.85 -25.13 4.35
N TRP A 2 7.83 -26.47 4.31
CA TRP A 2 8.12 -27.30 5.50
C TRP A 2 9.49 -27.01 6.14
N VAL A 3 10.54 -26.86 5.34
CA VAL A 3 11.90 -26.52 5.82
C VAL A 3 11.89 -25.20 6.58
N LEU A 4 11.29 -24.14 6.00
CA LEU A 4 11.16 -22.83 6.62
C LEU A 4 10.37 -22.89 7.95
N GLN A 5 9.34 -23.75 8.04
CA GLN A 5 8.63 -23.96 9.29
C GLN A 5 9.50 -24.60 10.37
N GLN A 6 10.44 -25.50 10.02
CA GLN A 6 11.38 -26.04 10.99
C GLN A 6 12.35 -24.97 11.47
N VAL A 7 12.87 -24.13 10.57
CA VAL A 7 13.74 -23.01 10.93
C VAL A 7 13.01 -22.04 11.88
N LEU A 8 11.76 -21.67 11.57
CA LEU A 8 10.95 -20.80 12.43
C LEU A 8 10.70 -21.39 13.82
N ARG A 9 10.58 -22.72 13.94
CA ARG A 9 10.43 -23.39 15.24
C ARG A 9 11.71 -23.33 16.06
N GLN A 10 12.87 -23.42 15.41
CA GLN A 10 14.18 -23.33 16.07
C GLN A 10 14.49 -21.90 16.54
N CYS A 11 13.97 -20.88 15.84
CA CYS A 11 14.13 -19.48 16.22
C CYS A 11 13.14 -18.98 17.29
N ARG A 12 12.16 -19.79 17.72
CA ARG A 12 11.25 -19.39 18.81
C ARG A 12 11.90 -19.72 20.17
N PRO A 13 11.95 -18.76 21.12
CA PRO A 13 12.41 -19.05 22.47
C PRO A 13 11.51 -20.13 23.11
N CYS A 14 12.12 -21.11 23.77
CA CYS A 14 11.39 -22.08 24.58
C CYS A 14 10.80 -21.37 25.82
N PRO A 15 9.53 -21.55 26.19
CA PRO A 15 8.94 -20.92 27.38
C PRO A 15 9.43 -21.48 28.73
N GLN A 16 10.47 -22.32 28.76
CA GLN A 16 10.87 -23.03 29.96
C GLN A 16 11.95 -22.28 30.74
N GLY A 17 11.60 -21.84 31.95
CA GLY A 17 12.55 -21.53 33.02
C GLY A 17 12.63 -20.07 33.44
N ALA A 18 11.51 -19.48 33.85
CA ALA A 18 11.54 -18.28 34.68
C ALA A 18 11.93 -18.63 36.13
N GLU A 19 13.15 -19.12 36.33
CA GLU A 19 13.74 -19.23 37.67
C GLU A 19 15.18 -18.71 37.62
N HIS A 20 15.38 -17.58 38.30
CA HIS A 20 16.64 -16.91 38.66
C HIS A 20 17.74 -16.81 37.58
N LYS A 21 17.83 -15.66 36.90
CA LYS A 21 19.03 -15.29 36.12
C LYS A 21 19.67 -14.02 36.66
N GLU A 22 20.93 -14.18 37.08
CA GLU A 22 21.87 -13.14 37.51
C GLU A 22 22.20 -12.13 36.39
N MET A 23 22.70 -10.96 36.82
CA MET A 23 22.95 -9.75 36.03
C MET A 23 23.94 -9.90 34.86
N GLY A 24 24.63 -11.05 34.72
CA GLY A 24 25.52 -11.37 33.59
C GLY A 24 24.87 -12.11 32.40
N GLN A 25 23.61 -12.52 32.50
CA GLN A 25 22.93 -13.31 31.44
C GLN A 25 22.14 -12.46 30.43
N VAL A 26 22.00 -11.16 30.68
CA VAL A 26 21.23 -10.23 29.83
C VAL A 26 21.96 -9.93 28.52
N GLU A 27 23.29 -9.76 28.55
CA GLU A 27 24.10 -9.46 27.35
C GLU A 27 24.18 -10.66 26.39
N GLN A 28 24.29 -11.90 26.90
CA GLN A 28 24.28 -13.11 26.06
C GLN A 28 22.93 -13.36 25.39
N GLY A 29 21.82 -13.04 26.07
CA GLY A 29 20.47 -13.16 25.50
C GLY A 29 20.21 -12.15 24.37
N GLN A 30 20.71 -10.92 24.51
CA GLN A 30 20.58 -9.89 23.47
C GLN A 30 21.41 -10.22 22.22
N ALA A 31 22.65 -10.71 22.38
CA ALA A 31 23.49 -11.13 21.26
C ALA A 31 22.91 -12.33 20.49
N GLN A 32 22.33 -13.31 21.18
CA GLN A 32 21.64 -14.43 20.54
C GLN A 32 20.37 -13.99 19.81
N GLY A 33 19.61 -13.07 20.40
CA GLY A 33 18.42 -12.47 19.77
C GLY A 33 18.78 -11.78 18.46
N ALA A 34 19.79 -10.90 18.47
CA ALA A 34 20.26 -10.19 17.28
C ALA A 34 20.73 -11.16 16.16
N ALA A 35 21.50 -12.19 16.50
CA ALA A 35 21.97 -13.17 15.52
C ALA A 35 20.82 -13.98 14.86
N GLN A 36 19.79 -14.34 15.64
CA GLN A 36 18.59 -15.01 15.11
C GLN A 36 17.77 -14.09 14.20
N ALA A 37 17.68 -12.82 14.60
CA ALA A 37 17.03 -11.77 13.84
C ALA A 37 17.70 -11.65 12.46
N GLU A 38 19.02 -11.46 12.42
CA GLU A 38 19.79 -11.38 11.17
C GLU A 38 19.62 -12.63 10.29
N GLN A 39 19.61 -13.82 10.91
CA GLN A 39 19.41 -15.07 10.17
C GLN A 39 18.04 -15.12 9.49
N LEU A 40 16.99 -14.65 10.18
CA LEU A 40 15.65 -14.57 9.61
C LEU A 40 15.58 -13.56 8.45
N GLN A 41 16.27 -12.43 8.58
CA GLN A 41 16.35 -11.41 7.54
C GLN A 41 17.08 -11.93 6.28
N ARG A 42 18.20 -12.64 6.45
CA ARG A 42 18.90 -13.29 5.33
C ARG A 42 18.01 -14.31 4.63
N LEU A 43 17.35 -15.17 5.40
CA LEU A 43 16.43 -16.18 4.87
C LEU A 43 15.27 -15.54 4.10
N LEU A 44 14.69 -14.46 4.63
CA LEU A 44 13.66 -13.70 3.95
C LEU A 44 14.15 -13.20 2.59
N GLN A 45 15.33 -12.57 2.54
CA GLN A 45 15.90 -12.04 1.31
C GLN A 45 16.17 -13.15 0.26
N GLU A 46 16.73 -14.27 0.70
CA GLU A 46 16.98 -15.44 -0.17
C GLU A 46 15.67 -15.97 -0.77
N GLU A 47 14.63 -16.14 0.05
CA GLU A 47 13.33 -16.62 -0.42
C GLU A 47 12.65 -15.63 -1.38
N MET A 48 12.78 -14.32 -1.15
CA MET A 48 12.29 -13.29 -2.08
C MET A 48 13.02 -13.34 -3.43
N GLN A 49 14.34 -13.58 -3.41
CA GLN A 49 15.12 -13.72 -4.64
C GLN A 49 14.71 -14.96 -5.43
N VAL A 50 14.57 -16.11 -4.77
CA VAL A 50 14.13 -17.36 -5.42
C VAL A 50 12.74 -17.20 -6.05
N CYS A 51 11.81 -16.51 -5.39
CA CYS A 51 10.50 -16.23 -5.94
C CYS A 51 10.59 -15.33 -7.19
N SER A 52 11.44 -14.31 -7.17
CA SER A 52 11.65 -13.39 -8.30
C SER A 52 12.23 -14.14 -9.51
N ASP A 53 13.26 -14.96 -9.30
CA ASP A 53 13.87 -15.78 -10.36
C ASP A 53 12.85 -16.76 -10.97
N ALA A 54 12.04 -17.41 -10.12
CA ALA A 54 11.03 -18.36 -10.56
C ALA A 54 9.88 -17.68 -11.32
N ALA A 55 9.47 -16.47 -10.92
CA ALA A 55 8.47 -15.68 -11.62
C ALA A 55 8.99 -15.17 -12.98
N GLY A 56 10.28 -14.85 -13.09
CA GLY A 56 10.88 -14.33 -14.32
C GLY A 56 11.06 -15.40 -15.40
N ARG A 57 11.12 -16.68 -15.00
CA ARG A 57 11.27 -17.82 -15.93
C ARG A 57 9.94 -18.34 -16.48
N TYR A 58 8.83 -18.08 -15.80
CA TYR A 58 7.53 -18.62 -16.21
C TYR A 58 6.43 -17.56 -16.05
N PRO A 59 5.75 -17.16 -17.16
CA PRO A 59 4.68 -16.17 -17.11
C PRO A 59 3.60 -16.54 -16.10
N SER A 60 3.18 -15.59 -15.26
CA SER A 60 2.12 -15.78 -14.27
C SER A 60 2.35 -16.96 -13.31
N ASN A 61 3.59 -17.25 -12.91
CA ASN A 61 3.93 -18.35 -12.01
C ASN A 61 3.24 -18.25 -10.63
N TYR A 62 2.04 -18.82 -10.54
CA TYR A 62 1.22 -18.79 -9.33
C TYR A 62 1.91 -19.43 -8.12
N ASN A 63 2.73 -20.47 -8.33
CA ASN A 63 3.44 -21.15 -7.25
C ASN A 63 4.51 -20.26 -6.62
N ALA A 64 5.26 -19.51 -7.44
CA ALA A 64 6.25 -18.55 -6.96
C ALA A 64 5.58 -17.45 -6.13
N TRP A 65 4.55 -16.80 -6.67
CA TRP A 65 3.84 -15.71 -5.99
C TRP A 65 3.10 -16.17 -4.73
N SER A 66 2.42 -17.31 -4.76
CA SER A 66 1.74 -17.85 -3.58
C SER A 66 2.72 -18.27 -2.49
N HIS A 67 3.92 -18.76 -2.86
CA HIS A 67 4.99 -19.00 -1.90
C HIS A 67 5.55 -17.70 -1.32
N ARG A 68 5.74 -16.66 -2.14
CA ARG A 68 6.16 -15.32 -1.69
C ARG A 68 5.20 -14.71 -0.67
N ILE A 69 3.89 -14.84 -0.88
CA ILE A 69 2.85 -14.49 0.11
C ILE A 69 3.06 -15.25 1.42
N TRP A 70 3.22 -16.58 1.31
CA TRP A 70 3.43 -17.43 2.49
C TRP A 70 4.67 -16.99 3.28
N VAL A 71 5.77 -16.65 2.59
CA VAL A 71 6.99 -16.17 3.23
C VAL A 71 6.72 -14.90 4.01
N LEU A 72 6.06 -13.89 3.42
CA LEU A 72 5.72 -12.65 4.15
C LEU A 72 4.83 -12.90 5.36
N GLN A 73 3.80 -13.73 5.22
CA GLN A 73 2.88 -14.04 6.33
C GLN A 73 3.55 -14.74 7.51
N ASN A 74 4.68 -15.41 7.30
CA ASN A 74 5.33 -16.22 8.33
C ASN A 74 6.65 -15.62 8.83
N LEU A 75 7.43 -14.94 7.97
CA LEU A 75 8.75 -14.40 8.29
C LEU A 75 8.73 -12.88 8.53
N ALA A 76 7.75 -12.15 7.98
CA ALA A 76 7.68 -10.68 8.03
C ALA A 76 6.33 -10.16 8.54
N ARG A 77 5.59 -10.97 9.30
CA ARG A 77 4.25 -10.63 9.81
C ARG A 77 4.30 -9.35 10.65
N GLY A 78 3.42 -8.40 10.37
CA GLY A 78 3.32 -7.12 11.10
C GLY A 78 4.46 -6.14 10.81
N ASN A 79 5.38 -6.45 9.89
CA ASN A 79 6.47 -5.54 9.56
C ASN A 79 6.04 -4.57 8.43
N LEU A 80 5.56 -3.39 8.82
CA LEU A 80 5.09 -2.36 7.87
C LEU A 80 6.16 -1.95 6.86
N LYS A 81 7.42 -1.81 7.30
CA LYS A 81 8.54 -1.41 6.44
C LYS A 81 8.74 -2.43 5.32
N ILE A 82 8.81 -3.72 5.66
CA ILE A 82 8.98 -4.79 4.66
C ILE A 82 7.81 -4.81 3.68
N LEU A 83 6.57 -4.69 4.15
CA LEU A 83 5.39 -4.66 3.27
C LEU A 83 5.41 -3.46 2.32
N HIS A 84 5.76 -2.28 2.83
CA HIS A 84 5.84 -1.05 2.04
C HIS A 84 6.97 -1.10 0.99
N ASP A 85 8.17 -1.53 1.40
CA ASP A 85 9.33 -1.65 0.52
C ASP A 85 9.07 -2.68 -0.59
N GLU A 86 8.40 -3.78 -0.25
CA GLU A 86 8.00 -4.81 -1.21
C GLU A 86 6.91 -4.31 -2.18
N LEU A 87 5.90 -3.59 -1.70
CA LEU A 87 4.88 -2.99 -2.57
C LEU A 87 5.52 -1.98 -3.53
N SER A 88 6.50 -1.21 -3.05
CA SER A 88 7.27 -0.25 -3.84
C SER A 88 8.15 -0.95 -4.89
N SER A 89 8.89 -2.00 -4.50
CA SER A 89 9.78 -2.74 -5.40
C SER A 89 9.03 -3.40 -6.55
N MET A 90 7.81 -3.87 -6.26
CA MET A 90 6.95 -4.51 -7.25
C MET A 90 6.46 -3.55 -8.35
N LYS A 91 6.61 -2.21 -8.22
CA LYS A 91 6.19 -1.25 -9.26
C LYS A 91 6.95 -1.51 -10.56
N LEU A 92 8.26 -1.74 -10.48
CA LEU A 92 9.09 -2.09 -11.63
C LEU A 92 8.64 -3.40 -12.29
N TRP A 93 8.35 -4.43 -11.47
CA TRP A 93 7.95 -5.74 -11.99
C TRP A 93 6.70 -5.65 -12.86
N VAL A 94 5.64 -5.02 -12.36
CA VAL A 94 4.35 -4.98 -13.06
C VAL A 94 4.37 -4.07 -14.29
N SER A 95 5.23 -3.05 -14.31
CA SER A 95 5.47 -2.25 -15.51
C SER A 95 6.14 -3.05 -16.63
N MET A 96 6.96 -4.05 -16.28
CA MET A 96 7.59 -4.95 -17.25
C MET A 96 6.72 -6.17 -17.61
N HIS A 97 5.79 -6.57 -16.74
CA HIS A 97 4.98 -7.78 -16.86
C HIS A 97 3.48 -7.48 -16.75
N VAL A 98 2.97 -6.63 -17.64
CA VAL A 98 1.59 -6.10 -17.58
C VAL A 98 0.47 -7.14 -17.67
N SER A 99 0.77 -8.35 -18.17
CA SER A 99 -0.16 -9.49 -18.23
C SER A 99 -0.01 -10.48 -17.06
N ASP A 100 0.88 -10.23 -16.10
CA ASP A 100 1.13 -11.14 -14.97
C ASP A 100 0.02 -11.02 -13.91
N HIS A 101 -1.05 -11.79 -14.09
CA HIS A 101 -2.17 -11.82 -13.14
C HIS A 101 -1.73 -12.23 -11.73
N SER A 102 -0.75 -13.14 -11.62
CA SER A 102 -0.25 -13.63 -10.32
C SER A 102 0.58 -12.56 -9.60
N GLY A 103 1.37 -11.78 -10.34
CA GLY A 103 2.13 -10.63 -9.82
C GLY A 103 1.22 -9.49 -9.36
N PHE A 104 0.17 -9.16 -10.12
CA PHE A 104 -0.83 -8.17 -9.68
C PHE A 104 -1.65 -8.66 -8.49
N HIS A 105 -1.96 -9.96 -8.41
CA HIS A 105 -2.58 -10.54 -7.22
C HIS A 105 -1.67 -10.43 -5.98
N TYR A 106 -0.36 -10.62 -6.15
CA TYR A 106 0.60 -10.38 -5.07
C TYR A 106 0.62 -8.92 -4.61
N ARG A 107 0.59 -7.95 -5.55
CA ARG A 107 0.43 -6.52 -5.19
C ARG A 107 -0.85 -6.24 -4.42
N GLN A 108 -1.98 -6.84 -4.81
CA GLN A 108 -3.25 -6.72 -4.07
C GLN A 108 -3.13 -7.24 -2.64
N PHE A 109 -2.44 -8.39 -2.45
CA PHE A 109 -2.14 -8.91 -1.12
C PHE A 109 -1.32 -7.91 -0.29
N LEU A 110 -0.25 -7.35 -0.85
CA LEU A 110 0.61 -6.37 -0.18
C LEU A 110 -0.17 -5.12 0.25
N LEU A 111 -0.95 -4.55 -0.68
CA LEU A 111 -1.78 -3.38 -0.41
C LEU A 111 -2.77 -3.66 0.73
N LYS A 112 -3.49 -4.78 0.66
CA LYS A 112 -4.45 -5.18 1.70
C LYS A 112 -3.77 -5.42 3.06
N ALA A 113 -2.62 -6.10 3.07
CA ALA A 113 -1.87 -6.35 4.29
C ALA A 113 -1.40 -5.02 4.91
N LEU A 114 -0.79 -4.14 4.12
CA LEU A 114 -0.29 -2.85 4.59
C LEU A 114 -1.41 -1.95 5.13
N VAL A 115 -2.55 -1.86 4.43
CA VAL A 115 -3.73 -1.12 4.92
C VAL A 115 -4.24 -1.70 6.24
N GLY A 116 -4.27 -3.02 6.38
CA GLY A 116 -4.66 -3.70 7.61
C GLY A 116 -3.73 -3.39 8.79
N GLU A 117 -2.41 -3.41 8.57
CA GLU A 117 -1.42 -3.08 9.60
C GLU A 117 -1.49 -1.60 10.00
N ILE A 118 -1.64 -0.67 9.03
CA ILE A 118 -1.78 0.78 9.30
C ILE A 118 -3.05 1.05 10.10
N THR A 119 -4.19 0.45 9.70
CA THR A 119 -5.47 0.66 10.39
C THR A 119 -5.41 0.17 11.84
N GLN A 120 -4.86 -1.02 12.08
CA GLN A 120 -4.67 -1.56 13.42
C GLN A 120 -3.71 -0.71 14.28
N ALA A 121 -2.65 -0.15 13.68
CA ALA A 121 -1.72 0.72 14.40
C ALA A 121 -2.37 2.03 14.88
N VAL A 122 -3.39 2.52 14.17
CA VAL A 122 -4.13 3.76 14.51
C VAL A 122 -5.25 3.50 15.54
N GLU A 123 -5.85 2.31 15.55
CA GLU A 123 -6.99 1.96 16.42
C GLU A 123 -6.61 1.59 17.86
N ILE A 124 -5.33 1.36 18.18
CA ILE A 124 -4.88 1.14 19.58
C ILE A 124 -4.88 2.51 20.28
N PRO A 125 -5.80 2.79 21.23
CA PRO A 125 -5.70 3.99 22.03
C PRO A 125 -4.43 3.88 22.87
N CYS A 126 -3.69 4.99 22.98
CA CYS A 126 -2.41 5.16 23.68
C CYS A 126 -2.39 4.70 25.17
N ALA A 127 -3.45 4.07 25.68
CA ALA A 127 -3.54 3.47 27.01
C ALA A 127 -2.98 2.03 27.10
N ALA A 128 -2.90 1.26 26.00
CA ALA A 128 -2.44 -0.14 26.06
C ALA A 128 -0.91 -0.32 25.87
N LEU A 129 -0.22 0.70 25.36
CA LEU A 129 1.22 0.64 25.10
C LEU A 129 2.08 0.58 26.38
N GLN A 130 1.51 0.89 27.54
CA GLN A 130 2.20 0.78 28.85
C GLN A 130 1.99 -0.57 29.55
N ALA A 131 1.04 -1.40 29.10
CA ALA A 131 0.73 -2.68 29.74
C ALA A 131 1.25 -3.91 28.96
N ALA A 132 1.49 -3.77 27.66
CA ALA A 132 1.92 -4.88 26.79
C ALA A 132 3.46 -5.03 26.67
N THR A 133 4.24 -4.30 27.45
CA THR A 133 5.72 -4.39 27.50
C THR A 133 6.25 -5.73 28.03
N ASN A 134 5.38 -6.69 28.34
CA ASN A 134 5.76 -8.00 28.90
C ASN A 134 5.34 -9.22 28.05
N GLN A 135 4.95 -9.07 26.78
CA GLN A 135 4.87 -10.21 25.87
C GLN A 135 5.72 -10.04 24.62
N HIS A 136 6.79 -10.81 24.63
CA HIS A 136 7.92 -10.89 23.72
C HIS A 136 7.49 -11.06 22.25
N CYS A 137 7.45 -9.96 21.51
CA CYS A 137 7.64 -9.96 20.05
C CYS A 137 8.98 -9.27 19.80
N ALA A 138 9.83 -9.86 18.96
CA ALA A 138 11.18 -9.34 18.70
C ALA A 138 11.12 -7.88 18.25
N HIS A 139 11.46 -6.97 19.19
CA HIS A 139 11.60 -5.55 18.93
C HIS A 139 12.90 -5.37 18.13
N TRP A 140 12.73 -5.20 16.83
CA TRP A 140 13.81 -4.80 15.94
C TRP A 140 14.09 -3.31 16.13
N PRO A 141 15.35 -2.85 15.96
CA PRO A 141 15.72 -1.48 16.23
C PRO A 141 14.85 -0.55 15.37
N ASN A 142 14.26 0.46 16.01
CA ASN A 142 13.69 1.63 15.36
C ASN A 142 14.80 2.29 14.52
N GLU A 143 14.94 1.87 13.27
CA GLU A 143 15.67 2.61 12.25
C GLU A 143 14.70 3.64 11.68
N ASP A 144 14.95 4.89 12.08
CA ASP A 144 14.29 6.12 11.69
C ASP A 144 13.88 6.17 10.20
N GLY A 145 12.64 6.59 9.94
CA GLY A 145 12.10 6.85 8.59
C GLY A 145 10.79 6.13 8.24
N LEU A 146 10.09 5.57 9.22
CA LEU A 146 9.04 4.57 9.07
C LEU A 146 7.74 5.12 8.41
N VAL A 147 7.61 4.92 7.09
CA VAL A 147 6.39 4.96 6.27
C VAL A 147 5.45 6.15 6.57
N THR A 148 5.72 7.32 5.98
CA THR A 148 4.82 8.49 6.07
C THR A 148 3.50 8.30 5.31
N ALA A 149 3.37 7.25 4.48
CA ALA A 149 2.22 7.06 3.63
C ALA A 149 0.95 6.72 4.45
N THR A 150 -0.05 7.59 4.31
CA THR A 150 -1.40 7.34 4.84
C THR A 150 -2.16 6.37 3.94
N VAL A 151 -3.22 5.73 4.46
CA VAL A 151 -4.04 4.79 3.65
C VAL A 151 -4.58 5.46 2.37
N PRO A 152 -5.12 6.70 2.38
CA PRO A 152 -5.52 7.38 1.16
C PRO A 152 -4.39 7.51 0.14
N GLU A 153 -3.19 7.92 0.57
CA GLU A 153 -2.03 8.08 -0.31
C GLU A 153 -1.62 6.75 -0.97
N LEU A 154 -1.73 5.62 -0.27
CA LEU A 154 -1.45 4.29 -0.84
C LEU A 154 -2.41 3.94 -1.99
N PHE A 155 -3.70 4.25 -1.82
CA PHE A 155 -4.69 4.01 -2.87
C PHE A 155 -4.56 5.02 -4.02
N ASP A 156 -4.23 6.28 -3.73
CA ASP A 156 -3.94 7.29 -4.75
C ASP A 156 -2.78 6.82 -5.65
N ASP A 157 -1.65 6.43 -5.03
CA ASP A 157 -0.46 5.91 -5.71
C ASP A 157 -0.75 4.67 -6.58
N GLU A 158 -1.53 3.71 -6.05
CA GLU A 158 -1.82 2.48 -6.80
C GLU A 158 -2.82 2.74 -7.93
N MET A 159 -3.75 3.70 -7.76
CA MET A 159 -4.67 4.14 -8.83
C MET A 159 -3.95 4.95 -9.92
N GLU A 160 -2.93 5.73 -9.57
CA GLU A 160 -2.03 6.39 -10.52
C GLU A 160 -1.26 5.35 -11.33
N LEU A 161 -0.64 4.37 -10.67
CA LEU A 161 0.04 3.25 -11.33
C LEU A 161 -0.90 2.51 -12.30
N CYS A 162 -2.14 2.22 -11.89
CA CYS A 162 -3.14 1.61 -12.77
C CYS A 162 -3.44 2.48 -14.00
N THR A 163 -3.53 3.80 -13.80
CA THR A 163 -3.81 4.77 -14.87
C THR A 163 -2.68 4.73 -15.90
N ASP A 164 -1.43 4.87 -15.44
CA ASP A 164 -0.25 4.87 -16.29
C ASP A 164 -0.14 3.57 -17.11
N LEU A 165 -0.33 2.42 -16.46
CA LEU A 165 -0.21 1.13 -17.14
C LEU A 165 -1.34 0.92 -18.16
N ILE A 166 -2.58 1.29 -17.82
CA ILE A 166 -3.73 1.13 -18.73
C ILE A 166 -3.62 2.07 -19.95
N GLU A 167 -3.10 3.28 -19.76
CA GLU A 167 -2.88 4.24 -20.84
C GLU A 167 -1.68 3.83 -21.72
N THR A 168 -0.60 3.32 -21.12
CA THR A 168 0.62 2.92 -21.83
C THR A 168 0.46 1.59 -22.57
N TYR A 169 -0.25 0.63 -21.98
CA TYR A 169 -0.39 -0.74 -22.49
C TYR A 169 -1.88 -1.11 -22.65
N PRO A 170 -2.55 -0.62 -23.70
CA PRO A 170 -3.97 -0.89 -23.92
C PRO A 170 -4.22 -2.35 -24.30
N GLY A 171 -5.35 -2.91 -23.87
CA GLY A 171 -5.78 -4.27 -24.25
C GLY A 171 -5.39 -5.37 -23.28
N HIS A 172 -4.89 -5.04 -22.08
CA HIS A 172 -4.53 -6.02 -21.06
C HIS A 172 -5.63 -6.14 -19.99
N GLU A 173 -6.41 -7.23 -20.02
CA GLU A 173 -7.48 -7.49 -19.05
C GLU A 173 -6.96 -7.47 -17.59
N THR A 174 -5.74 -7.96 -17.37
CA THR A 174 -5.06 -7.97 -16.07
C THR A 174 -5.09 -6.61 -15.39
N LEU A 175 -4.79 -5.53 -16.13
CA LEU A 175 -4.71 -4.17 -15.60
C LEU A 175 -6.08 -3.67 -15.14
N TRP A 176 -7.13 -3.95 -15.93
CA TRP A 176 -8.51 -3.59 -15.59
C TRP A 176 -9.05 -4.38 -14.40
N CYS A 177 -8.73 -5.68 -14.33
CA CYS A 177 -9.03 -6.52 -13.17
C CYS A 177 -8.32 -6.02 -11.91
N HIS A 178 -7.07 -5.57 -12.04
CA HIS A 178 -6.33 -5.01 -10.92
C HIS A 178 -6.91 -3.67 -10.46
N ARG A 179 -7.14 -2.71 -11.37
CA ARG A 179 -7.79 -1.42 -11.04
C ARG A 179 -9.14 -1.62 -10.34
N ARG A 180 -9.95 -2.58 -10.81
CA ARG A 180 -11.23 -2.96 -10.18
C ARG A 180 -11.04 -3.36 -8.73
N HIS A 181 -10.06 -4.21 -8.45
CA HIS A 181 -9.79 -4.65 -7.09
C HIS A 181 -9.32 -3.50 -6.19
N VAL A 182 -8.39 -2.68 -6.67
CA VAL A 182 -7.85 -1.53 -5.91
C VAL A 182 -8.96 -0.55 -5.58
N PHE A 183 -9.77 -0.16 -6.56
CA PHE A 183 -10.89 0.76 -6.34
C PHE A 183 -11.97 0.17 -5.43
N PHE A 184 -12.24 -1.13 -5.53
CA PHE A 184 -13.16 -1.83 -4.61
C PHE A 184 -12.67 -1.76 -3.16
N LEU A 185 -11.39 -2.07 -2.91
CA LEU A 185 -10.81 -2.00 -1.57
C LEU A 185 -10.88 -0.58 -1.02
N TRP A 186 -10.52 0.43 -1.81
CA TRP A 186 -10.61 1.83 -1.43
C TRP A 186 -12.04 2.24 -1.07
N HIS A 187 -13.01 1.89 -1.92
CA HIS A 187 -14.42 2.23 -1.73
C HIS A 187 -14.96 1.66 -0.41
N HIS A 188 -14.66 0.39 -0.12
CA HIS A 188 -15.09 -0.27 1.11
C HIS A 188 -14.41 0.32 2.34
N TRP A 189 -13.09 0.48 2.31
CA TRP A 189 -12.35 1.08 3.41
C TRP A 189 -12.90 2.48 3.76
N ARG A 190 -13.09 3.34 2.75
CA ARG A 190 -13.66 4.68 2.96
C ARG A 190 -15.08 4.63 3.54
N LYS A 191 -15.92 3.69 3.10
CA LYS A 191 -17.29 3.52 3.59
C LYS A 191 -17.32 3.12 5.08
N GLU A 192 -16.47 2.18 5.48
CA GLU A 192 -16.36 1.71 6.86
C GLU A 192 -15.88 2.83 7.80
N HIS A 193 -14.87 3.61 7.38
CA HIS A 193 -14.33 4.71 8.18
C HIS A 193 -15.23 5.95 8.22
N LEU A 194 -15.96 6.26 7.15
CA LEU A 194 -16.93 7.37 7.16
C LEU A 194 -18.16 7.04 8.03
N GLN A 195 -18.59 5.78 8.08
CA GLN A 195 -19.69 5.33 8.94
C GLN A 195 -19.28 5.23 10.42
N SER A 196 -18.04 4.82 10.70
CA SER A 196 -17.51 4.73 12.07
C SER A 196 -17.24 6.10 12.71
N GLY A 197 -17.06 7.16 11.91
CA GLY A 197 -16.93 8.54 12.40
C GLY A 197 -18.24 9.23 12.80
N GLY A 198 -19.40 8.56 12.69
CA GLY A 198 -20.73 9.17 12.83
C GLY A 198 -21.50 8.87 14.11
N HIS A 199 -21.00 8.04 15.04
CA HIS A 199 -21.69 7.76 16.30
C HIS A 199 -21.09 8.55 17.47
N PRO A 200 -21.71 9.66 17.93
CA PRO A 200 -21.48 10.12 19.29
C PRO A 200 -22.05 9.07 20.27
N PRO A 201 -21.42 8.81 21.43
CA PRO A 201 -22.07 8.04 22.48
C PRO A 201 -23.34 8.80 22.88
N SER A 202 -24.51 8.19 22.64
CA SER A 202 -25.80 8.81 22.99
C SER A 202 -25.82 9.11 24.49
N PRO A 203 -25.89 10.38 24.90
CA PRO A 203 -26.29 10.70 26.25
C PRO A 203 -27.82 10.69 26.25
N LEU A 204 -28.38 9.83 27.11
CA LEU A 204 -29.71 10.06 27.66
C LEU A 204 -29.78 11.51 28.16
N ASN A 205 -30.65 12.32 27.57
CA ASN A 205 -31.67 13.11 28.27
C ASN A 205 -32.37 14.08 27.31
N HIS A 206 -33.69 13.99 27.31
CA HIS A 206 -34.62 15.02 26.86
C HIS A 206 -34.40 16.32 27.65
N THR A 207 -34.34 17.47 26.98
CA THR A 207 -35.37 18.56 26.99
C THR A 207 -34.83 19.86 26.36
N ASP A 208 -35.70 20.48 25.56
CA ASP A 208 -35.89 21.90 25.20
C ASP A 208 -34.92 22.74 24.33
N GLU A 209 -35.49 23.09 23.16
CA GLU A 209 -35.72 24.43 22.55
C GLU A 209 -34.64 25.53 22.50
N MET A 210 -34.45 26.06 21.26
CA MET A 210 -34.76 27.44 20.80
C MET A 210 -33.64 28.16 19.99
N PHE A 211 -33.88 28.38 18.68
CA PHE A 211 -33.49 29.47 17.73
C PHE A 211 -32.02 30.01 17.65
N GLY A 212 -31.45 30.38 16.49
CA GLY A 212 -31.97 30.62 15.14
C GLY A 212 -30.90 31.06 14.10
N SER A 213 -31.39 31.24 12.85
CA SER A 213 -30.93 31.93 11.61
C SER A 213 -29.57 32.69 11.61
N SER A 214 -28.73 32.75 10.55
CA SER A 214 -28.99 33.33 9.21
C SER A 214 -27.64 33.54 8.44
N LEU A 215 -27.58 33.20 7.12
CA LEU A 215 -27.04 33.93 5.91
C LEU A 215 -25.66 34.67 5.97
N ASP A 216 -24.79 34.89 4.96
CA ASP A 216 -24.71 34.81 3.48
C ASP A 216 -23.26 35.18 3.03
N ALA A 217 -22.98 34.99 1.73
CA ALA A 217 -22.24 35.87 0.81
C ALA A 217 -20.71 35.77 0.55
N SER A 218 -20.46 35.57 -0.75
CA SER A 218 -19.31 35.79 -1.65
C SER A 218 -18.37 36.99 -1.40
N LEU A 219 -17.12 36.96 -1.92
CA LEU A 219 -16.71 37.44 -3.27
C LEU A 219 -15.16 37.57 -3.39
N ASP A 220 -14.66 37.31 -4.60
CA ASP A 220 -13.54 37.96 -5.31
C ASP A 220 -12.06 37.90 -4.82
N ARG A 221 -11.15 37.49 -5.71
CA ARG A 221 -10.34 38.42 -6.53
C ARG A 221 -9.02 37.82 -7.03
N SER A 222 -8.83 37.93 -8.34
CA SER A 222 -7.64 37.62 -9.15
C SER A 222 -6.53 38.68 -9.01
N VAL A 223 -5.25 38.26 -9.00
CA VAL A 223 -4.10 39.07 -9.43
C VAL A 223 -3.01 38.17 -10.05
N GLN A 224 -2.64 38.46 -11.30
CA GLN A 224 -1.48 37.91 -12.03
C GLN A 224 -0.21 38.73 -11.73
N ALA A 225 0.97 38.10 -11.81
CA ALA A 225 2.25 38.79 -12.05
C ALA A 225 3.23 37.86 -12.79
N MET A 226 3.87 38.40 -13.82
CA MET A 226 4.91 37.79 -14.67
C MET A 226 6.30 38.03 -14.07
N ASP A 227 7.29 37.19 -14.42
CA ASP A 227 8.60 37.71 -14.86
C ASP A 227 9.40 36.68 -15.68
N ILE A 228 10.25 37.21 -16.56
CA ILE A 228 11.05 36.56 -17.62
C ILE A 228 12.52 36.55 -17.20
N ASP A 229 13.32 35.53 -17.59
CA ASP A 229 14.67 35.75 -18.15
C ASP A 229 15.35 34.52 -18.80
N LEU A 230 16.08 34.81 -19.89
CA LEU A 230 16.98 34.01 -20.74
C LEU A 230 18.28 33.62 -19.97
N ALA A 231 19.21 32.71 -20.31
CA ALA A 231 19.67 32.04 -21.55
C ALA A 231 20.61 30.83 -21.16
N PRO A 232 21.20 30.08 -22.11
CA PRO A 232 21.73 28.72 -21.91
C PRO A 232 23.27 28.63 -21.75
N ASP A 233 23.78 27.49 -21.26
CA ASP A 233 25.08 26.97 -21.69
C ASP A 233 25.18 25.43 -21.62
N SER A 234 26.05 24.93 -22.48
CA SER A 234 26.32 23.57 -22.92
C SER A 234 27.56 22.97 -22.24
N GLY A 235 27.53 21.66 -21.94
CA GLY A 235 28.72 20.91 -21.51
C GLY A 235 28.41 19.44 -21.21
N ARG A 236 28.93 18.54 -22.05
CA ARG A 236 28.69 17.09 -22.03
C ARG A 236 29.46 16.37 -20.93
N GLN A 237 28.83 15.45 -20.20
CA GLN A 237 29.45 14.17 -19.83
C GLN A 237 28.38 13.11 -19.49
N GLY A 238 28.48 11.94 -20.12
CA GLY A 238 27.49 10.88 -20.07
C GLY A 238 27.46 10.12 -18.74
N GLY A 239 26.26 10.04 -18.17
CA GLY A 239 25.84 9.09 -17.16
C GLY A 239 24.32 9.01 -17.25
N TYR A 240 23.77 7.84 -17.55
CA TYR A 240 22.33 7.65 -17.69
C TYR A 240 21.68 7.75 -16.31
N THR A 241 21.13 8.91 -15.99
CA THR A 241 20.32 9.13 -14.78
C THR A 241 18.86 8.82 -15.13
N GLN A 242 18.19 8.01 -14.29
CA GLN A 242 16.74 7.88 -14.31
C GLN A 242 16.13 9.24 -13.95
N ASP A 243 15.84 10.03 -14.96
CA ASP A 243 15.05 11.26 -14.84
C ASP A 243 13.59 10.87 -14.64
N THR A 244 13.22 10.49 -13.41
CA THR A 244 11.83 10.63 -12.97
C THR A 244 11.58 12.13 -12.82
N LYS A 245 11.28 12.80 -13.93
CA LYS A 245 10.82 14.18 -13.95
C LYS A 245 9.53 14.25 -13.15
N ARG A 246 9.69 14.48 -11.85
CA ARG A 246 8.64 14.80 -10.91
C ARG A 246 8.10 16.17 -11.33
N LEU A 247 7.11 16.15 -12.22
CA LEU A 247 6.31 17.34 -12.49
C LEU A 247 5.76 17.81 -11.14
N LYS A 248 5.97 19.10 -10.85
CA LYS A 248 5.48 19.76 -9.63
C LYS A 248 4.04 19.32 -9.40
N ARG A 249 3.77 18.70 -8.25
CA ARG A 249 2.43 18.32 -7.79
C ARG A 249 1.50 19.50 -8.04
N GLY A 250 0.57 19.33 -8.98
CA GLY A 250 -0.66 20.12 -8.99
C GLY A 250 -1.41 19.91 -7.67
N PRO A 251 -2.42 20.73 -7.35
CA PRO A 251 -3.19 20.59 -6.12
C PRO A 251 -3.61 19.12 -5.96
N MET A 252 -3.38 18.55 -4.76
CA MET A 252 -3.57 17.13 -4.46
C MET A 252 -4.86 16.66 -5.12
N GLN A 253 -4.71 15.78 -6.10
CA GLN A 253 -5.84 15.27 -6.86
C GLN A 253 -6.74 14.58 -5.84
N ALA A 254 -8.01 15.01 -5.78
CA ALA A 254 -8.96 14.50 -4.81
C ALA A 254 -8.95 12.96 -4.85
N CYS A 255 -8.92 12.33 -3.67
CA CYS A 255 -8.87 10.87 -3.54
C CYS A 255 -9.88 10.17 -4.48
N PRO A 256 -9.59 8.95 -4.97
CA PRO A 256 -10.33 8.29 -6.03
C PRO A 256 -11.83 8.27 -5.71
N GLY A 257 -12.59 9.04 -6.46
CA GLY A 257 -14.03 9.15 -6.36
C GLY A 257 -14.70 8.31 -7.44
N LEU A 258 -15.97 7.95 -7.21
CA LEU A 258 -16.80 7.39 -8.27
C LEU A 258 -16.88 8.34 -9.49
N PRO A 259 -17.03 9.68 -9.32
CA PRO A 259 -17.02 10.59 -10.47
C PRO A 259 -15.70 10.63 -11.24
N SER A 260 -14.55 10.57 -10.55
CA SER A 260 -13.25 10.57 -11.21
C SER A 260 -13.03 9.28 -12.01
N GLU A 261 -13.50 8.14 -11.51
CA GLU A 261 -13.45 6.88 -12.25
C GLU A 261 -14.34 6.89 -13.49
N HIS A 262 -15.56 7.45 -13.42
CA HIS A 262 -16.39 7.64 -14.61
C HIS A 262 -15.72 8.54 -15.65
N SER A 263 -15.07 9.62 -15.21
CA SER A 263 -14.31 10.51 -16.09
C SER A 263 -13.14 9.77 -16.76
N PHE A 264 -12.37 9.00 -15.99
CA PHE A 264 -11.26 8.19 -16.51
C PHE A 264 -11.75 7.22 -17.59
N VAL A 265 -12.79 6.44 -17.31
CA VAL A 265 -13.31 5.44 -18.26
C VAL A 265 -13.89 6.09 -19.51
N THR A 266 -14.57 7.23 -19.35
CA THR A 266 -15.11 8.02 -20.46
C THR A 266 -13.98 8.53 -21.36
N LYS A 267 -12.89 9.06 -20.78
CA LYS A 267 -11.68 9.46 -21.51
C LYS A 267 -11.13 8.29 -22.33
N ILE A 268 -10.93 7.12 -21.70
CA ILE A 268 -10.40 5.93 -22.38
C ILE A 268 -11.31 5.50 -23.54
N LEU A 269 -12.63 5.43 -23.33
CA LEU A 269 -13.58 5.04 -24.37
C LEU A 269 -13.60 6.02 -25.55
N HIS A 270 -13.45 7.32 -25.31
CA HIS A 270 -13.39 8.33 -26.37
C HIS A 270 -12.12 8.26 -27.21
N SER A 271 -10.96 7.99 -26.58
CA SER A 271 -9.67 7.92 -27.28
C SER A 271 -9.33 6.51 -27.78
N CYS A 272 -10.20 5.53 -27.57
CA CYS A 272 -9.89 4.12 -27.79
C CYS A 272 -9.78 3.76 -29.27
N ARG A 273 -8.63 3.23 -29.69
CA ARG A 273 -8.46 2.56 -31.00
C ARG A 273 -8.36 1.05 -30.87
N ASN A 274 -8.08 0.53 -29.67
CA ASN A 274 -7.90 -0.89 -29.41
C ASN A 274 -9.24 -1.53 -28.98
N THR A 275 -9.69 -2.54 -29.72
CA THR A 275 -11.00 -3.20 -29.47
C THR A 275 -11.10 -3.83 -28.08
N GLU A 276 -10.04 -4.48 -27.62
CA GLU A 276 -10.02 -5.14 -26.30
C GLU A 276 -10.06 -4.10 -25.18
N GLN A 277 -9.29 -3.03 -25.30
CA GLN A 277 -9.31 -1.90 -24.36
C GLN A 277 -10.72 -1.30 -24.25
N GLY A 278 -11.41 -1.10 -25.38
CA GLY A 278 -12.79 -0.60 -25.38
C GLY A 278 -13.76 -1.56 -24.67
N ARG A 279 -13.60 -2.87 -24.88
CA ARG A 279 -14.40 -3.90 -24.20
C ARG A 279 -14.16 -3.90 -22.69
N PHE A 280 -12.90 -3.86 -22.25
CA PHE A 280 -12.55 -3.86 -20.83
C PHE A 280 -13.01 -2.58 -20.13
N ALA A 281 -12.82 -1.41 -20.76
CA ALA A 281 -13.31 -0.13 -20.27
C ALA A 281 -14.84 -0.12 -20.11
N ALA A 282 -15.58 -0.63 -21.10
CA ALA A 282 -17.04 -0.74 -21.03
C ALA A 282 -17.49 -1.70 -19.91
N ALA A 283 -16.81 -2.85 -19.76
CA ALA A 283 -17.07 -3.80 -18.68
C ALA A 283 -16.78 -3.20 -17.29
N TYR A 284 -15.72 -2.41 -17.17
CA TYR A 284 -15.38 -1.69 -15.95
C TYR A 284 -16.41 -0.62 -15.60
N ARG A 285 -16.87 0.18 -16.58
CA ARG A 285 -17.97 1.15 -16.37
C ARG A 285 -19.24 0.47 -15.85
N LYS A 286 -19.66 -0.61 -16.51
CA LYS A 286 -20.84 -1.39 -16.07
C LYS A 286 -20.68 -1.91 -14.64
N TRP A 287 -19.47 -2.34 -14.27
CA TRP A 287 -19.18 -2.77 -12.91
C TRP A 287 -19.26 -1.61 -11.90
N LEU A 288 -18.73 -0.42 -12.23
CA LEU A 288 -18.87 0.78 -11.39
C LEU A 288 -20.36 1.07 -11.12
N ASP A 289 -21.18 1.11 -12.17
CA ASP A 289 -22.61 1.43 -12.08
C ASP A 289 -23.39 0.41 -11.23
N SER A 290 -23.03 -0.88 -11.33
CA SER A 290 -23.80 -1.97 -10.72
C SER A 290 -23.31 -2.40 -9.34
N VAL A 291 -22.04 -2.19 -9.01
CA VAL A 291 -21.44 -2.68 -7.74
C VAL A 291 -21.06 -1.53 -6.82
N ILE A 292 -20.57 -0.42 -7.36
CA ILE A 292 -20.11 0.73 -6.56
C ILE A 292 -21.19 1.81 -6.46
N GLY A 293 -21.98 2.01 -7.51
CA GLY A 293 -23.07 3.00 -7.54
C GLY A 293 -24.33 2.64 -6.74
N GLN A 294 -24.37 1.48 -6.08
CA GLN A 294 -25.47 1.04 -5.21
C GLN A 294 -25.16 1.38 -3.73
#